data_AF-A0A392UWJ8-F1
#
_entry.id   AF-A0A392UWJ8-F1
#
_cell.length_a   1.000
_cell.length_b   1.000
_cell.length_c   1.000
_cell.angle_alpha   90.00
_cell.angle_beta   90.00
_cell.angle_gamma   90.00
#
_symmetry.space_group_name_H-M   'P 1'
#
loop_
_entity.id
_entity.type
_entity.pdbx_description
1 polymer ?
#
loop_
_entity_poly.entity_id
_entity_poly.type
_entity_poly.pdbx_seq_one_letter_code
_entity_poly.pdbx_strand_id
1 'polypeptide(L)' 'QHLGRCTDEVAELEVTQNEICKTFTGNVVKAWPKKNNLSATKLTAKYALLNKICAANWVPTTHSNNVAT' A
#
# COMPACT_ATOMS: atom_id res chain seq x y z
N GLN A 1 -13.83 6.75 22.20
CA GLN A 1 -13.67 6.00 20.93
C GLN A 1 -14.70 6.53 19.95
N HIS A 2 -14.31 7.12 18.80
CA HIS A 2 -15.27 7.74 17.87
C HIS A 2 -15.37 7.06 16.50
N LEU A 3 -14.73 5.91 16.30
CA LEU A 3 -14.78 5.16 15.04
C LEU A 3 -14.67 3.62 15.22
N GLY A 4 -14.88 3.09 16.43
CA GLY A 4 -14.75 1.64 16.67
C GLY A 4 -13.38 1.04 16.35
N ARG A 5 -12.33 1.88 16.21
CA ARG A 5 -10.97 1.41 15.94
C ARG A 5 -10.46 0.67 17.17
N CYS A 6 -10.00 -0.56 16.96
CA CYS A 6 -9.29 -1.34 17.95
C CYS A 6 -8.09 -0.52 18.45
N THR A 7 -8.00 -0.35 19.78
CA THR A 7 -6.90 0.36 20.46
C THR A 7 -5.83 -0.60 20.96
N ASP A 8 -6.03 -1.91 20.77
CA ASP A 8 -5.05 -2.90 21.17
C ASP A 8 -3.78 -2.69 20.36
N GLU A 9 -2.64 -2.68 21.06
CA GLU A 9 -1.32 -2.63 20.43
C GLU A 9 -1.15 -3.87 19.55
N VAL A 10 -1.25 -3.68 18.24
CA VAL A 10 -0.89 -4.70 17.27
C VAL A 10 0.63 -4.79 17.28
N ALA A 11 1.17 -5.96 17.58
CA ALA A 11 2.60 -6.21 17.50
C ALA A 11 3.13 -5.77 16.14
N GLU A 12 4.17 -4.93 16.16
CA GLU A 12 4.81 -4.45 14.93
C GLU A 12 5.40 -5.66 14.20
N LEU A 13 4.77 -6.04 13.09
CA LEU A 13 5.23 -7.13 12.26
C LEU A 13 6.48 -6.64 11.52
N GLU A 14 7.67 -6.96 12.04
CA GLU A 14 8.94 -6.66 11.37
C GLU A 14 9.08 -7.52 10.10
N VAL A 15 8.59 -7.00 8.97
CA VAL A 15 8.77 -7.62 7.65
C VAL A 15 9.81 -6.82 6.87
N THR A 16 10.85 -7.52 6.40
CA THR A 16 11.87 -6.88 5.56
C THR A 16 11.30 -6.47 4.19
N GLN A 17 11.84 -5.40 3.60
CA GLN A 17 11.44 -4.96 2.26
C GLN A 17 11.61 -6.06 1.19
N ASN A 18 12.55 -6.98 1.39
CA ASN A 18 12.77 -8.11 0.49
C ASN A 18 11.62 -9.13 0.57
N GLU A 19 11.12 -9.43 1.77
CA GLU A 19 9.95 -10.29 1.94
C GLU A 19 8.68 -9.65 1.37
N ILE A 20 8.52 -8.34 1.51
CA ILE A 20 7.44 -7.58 0.86
C ILE A 20 7.55 -7.70 -0.67
N CYS A 21 8.75 -7.51 -1.22
CA CYS A 21 9.00 -7.59 -2.66
C CYS A 21 8.67 -8.97 -3.24
N LYS A 22 9.13 -10.03 -2.56
CA LYS A 22 8.82 -11.42 -2.89
C LYS A 22 7.32 -11.67 -2.87
N THR A 23 6.64 -11.22 -1.82
CA THR A 23 5.19 -11.38 -1.65
C THR A 23 4.43 -10.70 -2.79
N PHE A 24 4.76 -9.45 -3.10
CA PHE A 24 4.10 -8.67 -4.14
C PHE A 24 4.29 -9.24 -5.54
N THR A 25 5.46 -9.81 -5.81
CA THR A 25 5.85 -10.27 -7.15
C THR A 25 5.75 -11.78 -7.36
N GLY A 26 5.29 -12.52 -6.36
CA GLY A 26 5.28 -13.99 -6.43
C GLY A 26 6.68 -14.56 -6.58
N ASN A 27 7.64 -14.04 -5.81
CA ASN A 27 9.07 -14.39 -5.83
C ASN A 27 9.85 -14.04 -7.11
N VAL A 28 9.25 -13.34 -8.08
CA VAL A 28 9.94 -12.92 -9.32
C VAL A 28 11.02 -11.87 -9.02
N VAL A 29 10.75 -10.92 -8.11
CA VAL A 29 11.72 -9.94 -7.63
C VAL A 29 12.04 -10.27 -6.17
N LYS A 30 13.30 -10.67 -5.92
CA LYS A 30 13.72 -11.21 -4.61
C LYS A 30 14.20 -10.14 -3.62
N ALA A 31 14.57 -8.97 -4.11
CA ALA A 31 15.08 -7.87 -3.31
C ALA A 31 14.48 -6.56 -3.79
N TRP A 32 14.20 -5.66 -2.84
CA TRP A 32 13.66 -4.36 -3.19
C TRP A 32 14.67 -3.57 -4.03
N PRO A 33 14.27 -2.93 -5.16
CA PRO A 33 15.23 -2.21 -5.98
C PRO A 33 15.75 -0.97 -5.25
N LYS A 34 17.08 -0.81 -5.17
CA LYS A 34 17.71 0.28 -4.40
C LYS A 34 17.56 1.68 -5.02
N LYS A 35 17.36 1.75 -6.34
CA LYS A 35 17.36 3.02 -7.10
C LYS A 35 16.01 3.33 -7.77
N ASN A 36 15.13 2.34 -7.89
CA ASN A 36 13.90 2.45 -8.67
C ASN A 36 12.71 1.93 -7.88
N ASN A 37 11.52 2.34 -8.28
CA ASN A 37 10.28 1.76 -7.76
C ASN A 37 10.10 0.33 -8.31
N LEU A 38 9.39 -0.49 -7.54
CA LEU A 38 8.95 -1.80 -8.01
C LEU A 38 7.98 -1.61 -9.19
N SER A 39 8.29 -2.21 -10.34
CA SER A 39 7.41 -2.10 -11.51
C SER A 39 6.07 -2.77 -11.25
N ALA A 40 4.96 -2.06 -11.53
CA ALA A 40 3.61 -2.61 -11.42
C ALA A 40 3.40 -3.85 -12.31
N THR A 41 4.15 -3.98 -13.41
CA THR A 41 4.10 -5.14 -14.31
C THR A 41 4.68 -6.42 -13.69
N LYS A 42 5.39 -6.31 -12.57
CA LYS A 42 5.96 -7.46 -11.85
C LYS A 42 5.08 -7.90 -10.68
N LEU A 43 3.98 -7.20 -10.39
CA LEU A 43 3.05 -7.56 -9.34
C LEU A 43 2.21 -8.77 -9.76
N THR A 44 1.84 -9.61 -8.81
CA THR A 44 0.79 -10.61 -9.03
C THR A 44 -0.57 -9.92 -9.18
N ALA A 45 -1.56 -10.62 -9.76
CA ALA A 45 -2.88 -10.05 -10.04
C ALA A 45 -3.54 -9.42 -8.80
N LYS A 46 -3.41 -10.06 -7.63
CA LYS A 46 -3.92 -9.56 -6.34
C LYS A 46 -3.35 -8.16 -6.01
N TYR A 47 -2.03 -8.01 -6.07
CA TYR A 47 -1.38 -6.75 -5.70
C TYR A 47 -1.47 -5.69 -6.79
N ALA A 48 -1.52 -6.09 -8.07
CA ALA A 48 -1.79 -5.17 -9.17
C ALA A 48 -3.17 -4.51 -9.05
N LEU A 49 -4.20 -5.30 -8.72
CA LEU A 49 -5.56 -4.79 -8.50
C LEU A 49 -5.61 -3.84 -7.30
N LEU A 50 -5.00 -4.23 -6.17
CA LEU A 50 -4.93 -3.38 -4.98
C LEU A 50 -4.22 -2.06 -5.27
N ASN A 51 -3.07 -2.09 -5.94
CA ASN A 51 -2.33 -0.89 -6.36
C ASN A 51 -3.20 0.05 -7.21
N LYS A 52 -4.01 -0.51 -8.13
CA LYS A 52 -4.93 0.27 -8.98
C LYS A 52 -6.03 0.95 -8.14
N ILE A 53 -6.61 0.25 -7.17
CA ILE A 53 -7.63 0.79 -6.27
C ILE A 53 -7.04 1.89 -5.38
N CYS A 54 -5.87 1.65 -4.79
CA CYS A 54 -5.16 2.65 -3.99
C CYS A 54 -4.83 3.88 -4.82
N ALA A 55 -4.28 3.73 -6.03
CA ALA A 55 -3.99 4.87 -6.90
C ALA A 55 -5.25 5.67 -7.25
N ALA A 56 -6.39 5.02 -7.48
CA ALA A 56 -7.65 5.71 -7.78
C ALA A 56 -8.22 6.47 -6.57
N ASN A 57 -8.10 5.92 -5.36
CA ASN A 57 -8.70 6.49 -4.14
C ASN A 57 -7.77 7.45 -3.38
N TRP A 58 -6.45 7.32 -3.54
CA TRP A 58 -5.44 8.09 -2.79
C TRP A 58 -4.93 9.32 -3.57
N VAL A 59 -5.18 9.39 -4.87
CA VAL A 59 -5.06 10.67 -5.58
C VAL A 59 -5.91 11.68 -4.82
N PRO A 60 -5.40 12.89 -4.49
CA PRO A 60 -6.17 13.85 -3.74
C PRO A 60 -7.42 14.21 -4.55
N THR A 61 -8.53 13.55 -4.26
CA THR A 61 -9.83 14.13 -4.53
C THR A 61 -9.86 15.33 -3.59
N THR A 62 -9.68 16.52 -4.17
CA THR A 62 -9.80 17.80 -3.49
C THR A 62 -11.15 17.82 -2.79
N HIS A 63 -11.18 17.41 -1.52
CA HIS A 63 -12.30 17.75 -0.66
C HIS A 63 -12.16 19.25 -0.43
N SER A 64 -12.88 20.06 -1.22
CA SER A 64 -13.07 21.45 -0.91
C SER A 64 -13.69 21.52 0.48
N ASN A 65 -12.89 21.88 1.47
CA ASN A 65 -13.32 22.17 2.85
C ASN A 65 -14.08 23.51 2.92
N ASN A 66 -14.88 23.86 1.91
CA ASN A 66 -15.65 25.08 1.94
C ASN A 66 -16.94 24.82 2.72
N VAL A 67 -16.91 25.10 4.02
CA VAL A 67 -18.11 25.29 4.82
C VAL A 67 -18.51 26.74 4.61
N ALA A 68 -19.61 26.99 3.89
CA ALA A 68 -20.21 28.31 3.84
C ALA A 68 -20.77 28.63 5.22
N THR A 69 -20.34 29.75 5.80
CA THR A 69 -20.92 30.34 7.03
C THR A 69 -22.12 31.20 6.67
#